data_AF-A0A7J8T8N0-F1
#
_entry.id   AF-A0A7J8T8N0-F1
#
_cell.length_a   1.000
_cell.length_b   1.000
_cell.length_c   1.000
_cell.angle_alpha   90.00
_cell.angle_beta   90.00
_cell.angle_gamma   90.00
#
_symmetry.space_group_name_H-M   'P 1'
#
loop_
_entity.id
_entity.type
_entity.pdbx_description
1 polymer ?
#
loop_
_entity_poly.entity_id
_entity_poly.type
_entity_poly.pdbx_seq_one_letter_code
_entity_poly.pdbx_strand_id
1 'polypeptide(L)' 'MLNRFIALKAEEKKKPKERRPFLASECRDLTVAEKWDQQIMREISHKVTEIQNDGLEEHRLCDINDEINKLIREKLHWK' A
#
# COMPACT_ATOMS: atom_id res chain seq x y z
N MET A 1 -8.37 30.79 10.32
CA MET A 1 -7.09 30.33 10.90
C MET A 1 -7.22 29.13 11.83
N LEU A 2 -8.36 28.93 12.52
CA LEU A 2 -8.58 27.80 13.44
C LEU A 2 -8.51 26.41 12.79
N ASN A 3 -9.08 26.22 11.59
CA ASN A 3 -9.06 24.91 10.91
C ASN A 3 -7.65 24.42 10.55
N ARG A 4 -6.74 25.35 10.20
CA ARG A 4 -5.34 25.01 9.89
C ARG A 4 -4.58 24.58 11.15
N PHE A 5 -4.87 25.21 12.29
CA PHE A 5 -4.30 24.83 13.59
C PHE A 5 -4.80 23.46 14.06
N ILE A 6 -6.10 23.16 13.88
CA ILE A 6 -6.68 21.85 14.20
C ILE A 6 -6.05 20.74 13.35
N ALA A 7 -5.87 21.00 12.05
CA ALA A 7 -5.20 20.05 11.15
C ALA A 7 -3.74 19.78 11.55
N LEU A 8 -2.98 20.84 11.87
CA LEU A 8 -1.59 20.70 12.33
C LEU A 8 -1.49 19.90 13.63
N LYS A 9 -2.35 20.17 14.63
CA LYS A 9 -2.40 19.38 15.86
C LYS A 9 -2.82 17.91 15.64
N ALA A 10 -3.65 17.65 14.63
CA ALA A 10 -4.02 16.28 14.25
C ALA A 10 -2.86 15.55 13.56
N GLU A 11 -2.06 16.25 12.76
CA GLU A 11 -0.84 15.72 12.15
C GLU A 11 0.26 15.45 13.18
N GLU A 12 0.47 16.33 14.17
CA GLU A 12 1.41 16.10 15.27
C GLU A 12 1.09 14.84 16.09
N LYS A 13 -0.19 14.50 16.23
CA LYS A 13 -0.63 13.28 16.94
C LYS A 13 -0.56 12.01 16.08
N LYS A 14 -0.28 12.15 14.78
CA LYS A 14 -0.27 11.02 13.86
C LYS A 14 1.02 10.22 14.08
N LYS A 15 0.88 8.93 14.39
CA LYS A 15 2.03 8.02 14.46
C LYS A 15 2.78 8.03 13.11
N PRO A 16 4.11 7.86 13.12
CA PRO A 16 4.88 7.73 11.89
C PRO A 16 4.26 6.63 11.01
N LYS A 17 4.31 6.82 9.68
CA LYS A 17 3.82 5.81 8.74
C LYS A 17 4.62 4.53 8.95
N GLU A 18 3.99 3.55 9.56
CA GLU A 18 4.55 2.21 9.71
C GLU A 18 4.75 1.60 8.32
N ARG A 19 5.90 0.96 8.11
CA ARG A 19 6.18 0.21 6.89
C ARG A 19 5.89 -1.27 7.14
N ARG A 20 5.38 -1.94 6.12
CA ARG A 20 5.20 -3.39 6.12
C ARG A 20 6.56 -4.06 6.31
N PRO A 21 6.69 -5.06 7.21
CA PRO A 21 7.94 -5.80 7.36
C PRO A 21 8.23 -6.60 6.09
N PHE A 22 9.51 -6.89 5.84
CA PHE A 22 9.93 -7.64 4.65
C PHE A 22 9.53 -9.12 4.75
N LEU A 23 9.63 -9.71 5.94
CA LEU A 23 9.23 -11.09 6.20
C LEU A 23 7.90 -11.11 6.94
N ALA A 24 6.88 -11.75 6.35
CA ALA A 24 5.59 -11.94 7.00
C ALA A 24 5.71 -12.71 8.33
N SER A 25 6.72 -13.59 8.46
CA SER A 25 7.02 -14.36 9.67
C SER A 25 7.45 -13.52 10.88
N GLU A 26 7.83 -12.26 10.68
CA GLU A 26 8.11 -11.32 11.78
C GLU A 26 6.83 -10.80 12.44
N CYS A 27 5.68 -10.91 11.75
CA CYS A 27 4.39 -10.49 12.27
C CYS A 27 3.76 -11.61 13.11
N ARG A 28 3.64 -11.38 14.42
CA ARG A 28 3.03 -12.34 15.37
C ARG A 28 1.59 -11.99 15.76
N ASP A 29 1.09 -10.85 15.30
CA ASP A 29 -0.25 -10.34 15.60
C ASP A 29 -1.13 -10.45 14.36
N LEU A 30 -2.25 -11.17 14.49
CA LEU A 30 -3.22 -11.37 13.41
C LEU A 30 -3.84 -10.05 12.95
N THR A 31 -4.13 -9.13 13.87
CA THR A 31 -4.76 -7.85 13.53
C THR A 31 -3.83 -6.97 12.70
N VAL A 32 -2.53 -7.06 12.98
CA VAL A 32 -1.48 -6.37 12.21
C VAL A 32 -1.29 -7.05 10.85
N ALA A 33 -1.36 -8.37 10.78
CA ALA A 33 -1.31 -9.10 9.51
C ALA A 33 -2.47 -8.73 8.59
N GLU A 34 -3.70 -8.69 9.10
CA GLU A 34 -4.89 -8.26 8.33
C GLU A 34 -4.77 -6.82 7.82
N LYS A 35 -4.20 -5.91 8.63
CA LYS A 35 -3.89 -4.54 8.20
C LYS A 35 -2.95 -4.53 7.00
N TRP A 36 -1.90 -5.35 7.00
CA TRP A 36 -0.95 -5.42 5.88
C TRP A 36 -1.55 -6.11 4.64
N ASP A 37 -2.37 -7.14 4.78
CA ASP A 37 -3.10 -7.76 3.65
C ASP A 37 -4.04 -6.74 2.97
N GLN A 38 -4.79 -5.97 3.77
CA GLN A 38 -5.62 -4.89 3.24
C GLN A 38 -4.80 -3.80 2.55
N GLN A 39 -3.61 -3.49 3.05
CA GLN A 39 -2.72 -2.55 2.40
C GLN A 39 -2.22 -3.06 1.04
N ILE A 40 -1.76 -4.32 0.96
CA ILE A 40 -1.33 -4.94 -0.31
C ILE A 40 -2.48 -4.90 -1.32
N MET A 41 -3.70 -5.21 -0.88
CA MET A 41 -4.88 -5.15 -1.74
C MET A 41 -5.15 -3.75 -2.29
N ARG A 42 -5.01 -2.70 -1.46
CA ARG A 42 -5.16 -1.31 -1.91
C ARG A 42 -4.08 -0.91 -2.91
N GLU A 43 -2.83 -1.33 -2.69
CA GLU A 43 -1.71 -1.09 -3.61
C GLU A 43 -1.96 -1.76 -4.97
N ILE A 44 -2.46 -3.00 -4.99
CA ILE A 44 -2.86 -3.69 -6.22
C ILE A 44 -3.99 -2.95 -6.91
N SER A 45 -5.07 -2.61 -6.19
CA SER A 45 -6.21 -1.88 -6.77
C SER A 45 -5.79 -0.56 -7.41
N HIS A 46 -4.91 0.21 -6.75
CA HIS A 46 -4.41 1.46 -7.30
C HIS A 46 -3.64 1.26 -8.61
N LYS A 47 -2.78 0.24 -8.67
CA LYS A 47 -2.04 -0.10 -9.90
C LYS A 47 -2.94 -0.60 -11.03
N VAL A 48 -3.98 -1.36 -10.70
CA VAL A 48 -5.01 -1.76 -11.69
C VAL A 48 -5.74 -0.54 -12.24
N THR A 49 -6.09 0.44 -11.40
CA THR A 49 -6.66 1.71 -11.87
C THR A 49 -5.67 2.49 -12.73
N GLU A 50 -4.37 2.43 -12.43
CA GLU A 50 -3.34 3.06 -13.26
C GLU A 50 -3.33 2.47 -14.67
N ILE A 51 -3.32 1.12 -14.78
CA ILE A 51 -3.39 0.37 -16.06
C ILE A 51 -4.64 0.74 -16.88
N GLN A 52 -5.76 1.01 -16.22
CA GLN A 52 -7.02 1.35 -16.88
C GLN A 52 -7.03 2.76 -17.52
N ASN A 53 -5.97 3.57 -17.34
CA ASN A 53 -5.87 4.86 -18.02
C ASN A 53 -5.32 4.68 -19.44
N ASP A 54 -6.10 5.06 -20.46
CA ASP A 54 -5.82 4.85 -21.89
C ASP A 54 -4.60 5.65 -22.45
N GLY A 55 -3.83 6.33 -21.61
CA GLY A 55 -2.69 7.18 -21.98
C GLY A 55 -1.31 6.63 -21.58
N LEU A 56 -1.22 5.36 -21.16
CA LEU A 56 0.04 4.75 -20.73
C LEU A 56 0.88 4.28 -21.92
N GLU A 57 2.17 4.60 -21.89
CA GLU A 57 3.16 3.99 -22.78
C GLU A 57 3.38 2.51 -22.44
N GLU A 58 3.73 1.70 -23.43
CA GLU A 58 3.88 0.24 -23.29
C GLU A 58 4.94 -0.15 -22.25
N HIS A 59 6.05 0.58 -22.17
CA HIS A 59 7.08 0.35 -21.14
C HIS A 59 6.50 0.50 -19.73
N ARG A 60 5.68 1.54 -19.51
CA ARG A 60 5.07 1.80 -18.21
C ARG A 60 4.04 0.75 -17.85
N LEU A 61 3.31 0.23 -18.84
CA LEU A 61 2.40 -0.90 -18.64
C LEU A 61 3.15 -2.15 -18.15
N CYS A 62 4.29 -2.48 -18.78
CA CYS A 62 5.15 -3.58 -18.34
C CYS A 62 5.64 -3.40 -16.90
N ASP A 63 6.14 -2.20 -16.56
CA ASP A 63 6.61 -1.90 -15.21
C ASP A 63 5.51 -2.09 -14.16
N ILE A 64 4.30 -1.55 -14.41
CA ILE A 64 3.18 -1.67 -13.49
C ILE A 64 2.75 -3.15 -13.35
N ASN A 65 2.77 -3.92 -14.43
CA ASN A 65 2.45 -5.34 -14.39
C ASN A 65 3.45 -6.14 -13.54
N ASP A 66 4.75 -5.84 -13.67
CA ASP A 66 5.79 -6.46 -12.83
C ASP A 66 5.63 -6.11 -11.35
N GLU A 67 5.24 -4.87 -11.06
CA GLU A 67 4.93 -4.44 -9.70
C GLU A 67 3.69 -5.13 -9.13
N ILE A 68 2.62 -5.29 -9.92
CA ILE A 68 1.44 -6.08 -9.52
C ILE A 68 1.84 -7.53 -9.24
N ASN A 69 2.65 -8.15 -10.10
CA ASN A 69 3.13 -9.51 -9.90
C ASN A 69 3.96 -9.66 -8.61
N LYS A 70 4.77 -8.66 -8.26
CA LYS A 70 5.50 -8.61 -6.98
C LYS A 70 4.53 -8.55 -5.80
N LEU A 71 3.52 -7.67 -5.85
CA LEU A 71 2.51 -7.54 -4.79
C LEU A 71 1.66 -8.80 -4.61
N ILE A 72 1.30 -9.49 -5.69
CA ILE A 72 0.55 -10.75 -5.62
C ILE A 72 1.38 -11.85 -4.94
N ARG A 73 2.69 -11.94 -5.25
CA ARG A 73 3.60 -12.88 -4.57
C ARG A 73 3.73 -12.54 -3.09
N GLU A 74 3.87 -11.26 -2.77
CA GLU A 74 3.91 -10.81 -1.38
C GLU A 74 2.62 -11.17 -0.64
N LYS A 75 1.45 -10.94 -1.26
CA LYS A 75 0.15 -11.33 -0.70
C LYS A 75 0.07 -12.80 -0.35
N LEU A 76 0.65 -13.68 -1.18
CA LEU A 76 0.70 -15.11 -0.92
C LEU A 76 1.49 -15.42 0.37
N HIS A 77 2.54 -14.66 0.69
CA HIS A 77 3.29 -14.83 1.94
C HIS A 77 2.53 -14.37 3.19
N TRP A 78 1.55 -13.48 3.02
CA TRP A 78 0.70 -12.98 4.11
C TRP A 78 -0.56 -13.84 4.36
N LYS A 79 -0.85 -14.81 3.48
CA LYS A 79 -1.94 -15.78 3.63
C LYS A 79 -1.44 -17.09 4.22
#